data_AF-A0A1F7BM57-F1
#
_entry.id   AF-A0A1F7BM57-F1
#
_cell.length_a   1.000
_cell.length_b   1.000
_cell.length_c   1.000
_cell.angle_alpha   90.00
_cell.angle_beta   90.00
_cell.angle_gamma   90.00
#
_symmetry.space_group_name_H-M   'P 1'
#
loop_
_entity.id
_entity.type
_entity.pdbx_description
1 polymer ?
#
loop_
_entity_poly.entity_id
_entity_poly.type
_entity_poly.pdbx_seq_one_letter_code
_entity_poly.pdbx_strand_id
1 'polypeptide(L)'
;MLTFSLLPKGGIQVMGGSKSFTIFANEEAKTDVTFLQAPEEGIDKENVSWPGEYDFKGLSVKGIGQQEGQHVSYRMEDNGVKMAFIAPPLKEWSEEEIGSLGDIDILVLPAEDVKKVQKLVEKVDPRMIMLVPPAGKKVENDIIKACGAEDKETVKEYKLKGALPSEGREVVVFG
;
A
#
# COMPACT_ATOMS: atom_id res chain seq x y z
N MET A 1 -2.85 -4.81 16.62
CA MET A 1 -3.46 -5.57 15.51
C MET A 1 -3.83 -4.57 14.43
N LEU A 2 -3.43 -4.82 13.19
CA LEU A 2 -3.78 -4.00 12.02
C LEU A 2 -4.82 -4.75 11.18
N THR A 3 -5.82 -4.03 10.68
CA THR A 3 -6.87 -4.56 9.80
C THR A 3 -6.88 -3.75 8.51
N PHE A 4 -6.74 -4.43 7.38
CA PHE A 4 -6.72 -3.86 6.05
C PHE A 4 -8.02 -4.21 5.35
N SER A 5 -8.75 -3.21 4.86
CA SER A 5 -10.05 -3.41 4.22
C SER A 5 -10.10 -2.71 2.87
N LEU A 6 -10.52 -3.43 1.83
CA LEU A 6 -10.77 -2.85 0.51
C LEU A 6 -12.00 -1.95 0.56
N LEU A 7 -11.83 -0.71 0.10
CA LEU A 7 -12.93 0.25 0.01
C LEU A 7 -13.71 0.09 -1.30
N PRO A 8 -15.06 0.23 -1.29
CA PRO A 8 -15.91 0.12 -2.47
C PRO A 8 -15.47 0.96 -3.69
N LYS A 9 -14.94 2.17 -3.48
CA LYS A 9 -14.48 3.06 -4.56
C LYS A 9 -12.97 3.03 -4.80
N GLY A 10 -12.29 1.99 -4.32
CA GLY A 10 -10.85 1.83 -4.41
C GLY A 10 -10.12 2.42 -3.20
N GLY A 11 -8.85 2.05 -3.07
CA GLY A 11 -8.05 2.34 -1.89
C GLY A 11 -8.23 1.31 -0.77
N ILE A 12 -7.46 1.50 0.29
CA ILE A 12 -7.45 0.62 1.46
C ILE A 12 -7.72 1.46 2.70
N GLN A 13 -8.58 0.95 3.58
CA GLN A 13 -8.69 1.43 4.95
C GLN A 13 -7.82 0.57 5.85
N VAL A 14 -7.02 1.21 6.70
CA VAL A 14 -6.23 0.54 7.72
C VAL A 14 -6.73 0.98 9.10
N MET A 15 -7.19 0.00 9.87
CA MET A 15 -7.72 0.18 11.22
C MET A 15 -6.83 -0.49 12.26
N GLY A 16 -6.78 0.10 13.45
CA GLY A 16 -5.92 -0.33 14.55
C GLY A 16 -4.62 0.46 14.59
N GLY A 17 -3.63 -0.06 15.34
CA GLY A 17 -2.34 0.61 15.47
C GLY A 17 -2.41 1.93 16.22
N SER A 18 -1.51 2.86 15.87
CA SER A 18 -1.42 4.19 16.49
C SER A 18 -2.49 5.16 15.97
N LYS A 19 -2.83 5.04 14.68
CA LYS A 19 -3.83 5.86 13.97
C LYS A 19 -4.55 5.04 12.91
N SER A 20 -5.85 5.27 12.77
CA SER A 20 -6.61 4.75 11.63
C SER A 20 -6.43 5.65 10.41
N PHE A 21 -6.26 5.08 9.23
CA PHE A 21 -6.08 5.87 8.02
C PHE A 21 -6.70 5.23 6.79
N THR A 22 -7.00 6.05 5.80
CA THR A 22 -7.29 5.59 4.44
C THR A 22 -6.18 5.97 3.50
N ILE A 23 -5.99 5.18 2.45
CA ILE A 23 -5.00 5.44 1.42
C ILE A 23 -5.57 5.17 0.04
N PHE A 24 -5.40 6.15 -0.85
CA PHE A 24 -5.89 6.17 -2.23
C PHE A 24 -7.40 5.96 -2.35
N ALA A 25 -8.15 6.34 -1.31
CA ALA A 25 -9.60 6.25 -1.29
C ALA A 25 -10.21 7.36 -2.14
N ASN A 26 -11.19 7.01 -2.97
CA ASN A 26 -12.03 7.97 -3.71
C ASN A 26 -13.37 8.22 -3.00
N GLU A 27 -13.43 7.95 -1.71
CA GLU A 27 -14.60 8.18 -0.86
C GLU A 27 -14.18 8.56 0.54
N GLU A 28 -15.03 9.32 1.22
CA GLU A 28 -14.86 9.62 2.63
C GLU A 28 -15.04 8.34 3.45
N ALA A 29 -14.03 8.00 4.24
CA ALA A 29 -14.12 6.99 5.28
C ALA A 29 -13.87 7.65 6.64
N LYS A 30 -14.47 7.08 7.69
CA LYS A 30 -14.22 7.53 9.06
C LYS A 30 -12.85 7.04 9.53
N THR A 31 -11.81 7.81 9.28
CA THR A 31 -10.43 7.57 9.72
C THR A 31 -9.79 8.83 10.29
N ASP A 32 -8.68 8.69 11.01
CA ASP A 32 -7.95 9.84 11.56
C ASP A 32 -7.22 10.66 10.49
N VAL A 33 -6.75 10.00 9.42
CA VAL A 33 -5.94 10.61 8.35
C VAL A 33 -6.28 9.97 7.00
N THR A 34 -6.22 10.74 5.93
CA THR A 34 -6.40 10.26 4.56
C THR A 34 -5.15 10.54 3.73
N PHE A 35 -4.63 9.54 3.03
CA PHE A 35 -3.46 9.66 2.17
C PHE A 35 -3.88 9.58 0.69
N LEU A 36 -3.62 10.63 -0.06
CA LEU A 36 -4.00 10.77 -1.46
C LEU A 36 -2.84 10.47 -2.39
N GLN A 37 -3.14 9.92 -3.57
CA GLN A 37 -2.13 9.57 -4.57
C GLN A 37 -1.63 10.77 -5.40
N ALA A 38 -2.33 11.90 -5.34
CA ALA A 38 -1.99 13.09 -6.11
C ALA A 38 -2.08 14.31 -5.18
N PRO A 39 -1.17 15.29 -5.34
CA PRO A 39 -1.22 16.54 -4.59
C PRO A 39 -2.54 17.30 -4.78
N GLU A 40 -3.04 17.88 -3.70
CA GLU A 40 -4.17 18.80 -3.73
C GLU A 40 -3.72 20.20 -3.28
N GLU A 41 -4.27 21.24 -3.92
CA GLU A 41 -3.96 22.64 -3.61
C GLU A 41 -4.64 23.12 -2.31
N GLY A 42 -5.60 22.36 -1.78
CA GLY A 42 -6.26 22.62 -0.51
C GLY A 42 -5.48 22.08 0.68
N ILE A 43 -5.25 22.92 1.69
CA ILE A 43 -4.72 22.46 2.99
C ILE A 43 -5.91 21.97 3.82
N ASP A 44 -6.30 20.71 3.61
CA ASP A 44 -7.12 20.00 4.59
C ASP A 44 -6.19 19.34 5.62
N LYS A 45 -6.41 19.61 6.90
CA LYS A 45 -5.54 19.11 7.98
C LYS A 45 -5.61 17.58 8.14
N GLU A 46 -6.63 16.97 7.56
CA GLU A 46 -6.89 15.53 7.64
C GLU A 46 -6.40 14.78 6.40
N ASN A 47 -5.95 15.50 5.35
CA ASN A 47 -5.44 14.91 4.11
C ASN A 47 -3.94 15.13 3.93
N VAL A 48 -3.23 14.07 3.59
CA VAL A 48 -1.83 14.08 3.17
C VAL A 48 -1.79 13.72 1.70
N SER A 49 -1.30 14.64 0.87
CA SER A 49 -1.30 14.49 -0.59
C SER A 49 0.04 14.82 -1.24
N TRP A 50 0.99 15.36 -0.48
CA TRP A 50 2.29 15.81 -0.96
C TRP A 50 3.40 14.83 -0.54
N PRO A 51 4.50 14.76 -1.31
CA PRO A 51 5.70 14.06 -0.87
C PRO A 51 6.34 14.77 0.33
N GLY A 52 6.97 14.00 1.20
CA GLY A 52 7.58 14.52 2.43
C GLY A 52 7.53 13.53 3.58
N GLU A 53 7.99 13.97 4.75
CA GLU A 53 7.95 13.18 5.98
C GLU A 53 6.89 13.75 6.93
N TYR A 54 6.10 12.85 7.51
CA TYR A 54 4.99 13.18 8.40
C TYR A 54 5.03 12.24 9.61
N ASP A 55 4.67 12.77 10.79
CA ASP A 55 4.49 11.96 12.00
C ASP A 55 3.11 12.22 12.59
N PHE A 56 2.34 11.15 12.76
CA PHE A 56 1.01 11.17 13.34
C PHE A 56 0.99 10.43 14.68
N LYS A 57 1.80 10.88 15.65
CA LYS A 57 1.81 10.36 17.03
C LYS A 57 2.01 8.84 17.09
N GLY A 58 3.09 8.36 16.45
CA GLY A 58 3.46 6.95 16.43
C GLY A 58 3.25 6.24 15.09
N LEU A 59 2.57 6.89 14.14
CA LEU A 59 2.60 6.52 12.72
C LEU A 59 3.60 7.43 11.99
N SER A 60 4.76 6.87 11.62
CA SER A 60 5.74 7.58 10.80
C SER A 60 5.43 7.36 9.33
N VAL A 61 5.37 8.41 8.53
CA VAL A 61 5.02 8.36 7.11
C VAL A 61 6.04 9.10 6.28
N LYS A 62 6.40 8.52 5.14
CA LYS A 62 7.21 9.15 4.10
C LYS A 62 6.48 9.03 2.77
N GLY A 63 6.01 10.17 2.24
CA GLY A 63 5.50 10.31 0.90
C GLY A 63 6.64 10.38 -0.12
N ILE A 64 6.66 9.42 -1.03
CA ILE A 64 7.62 9.30 -2.13
C ILE A 64 6.97 9.87 -3.38
N GLY A 65 7.48 11.03 -3.81
CA GLY A 65 7.00 11.74 -4.98
C GLY A 65 7.59 11.14 -6.26
N GLN A 66 6.72 10.62 -7.11
CA GLN A 66 7.00 10.17 -8.46
C GLN A 66 6.50 11.23 -9.45
N GLN A 67 7.03 11.24 -10.67
CA GLN A 67 6.67 12.21 -11.71
C GLN A 67 6.73 13.66 -11.20
N GLU A 68 7.89 14.07 -10.66
CA GLU A 68 8.09 15.43 -10.11
C GLU A 68 7.13 15.76 -8.96
N GLY A 69 6.67 14.74 -8.22
CA GLY A 69 5.80 14.88 -7.05
C GLY A 69 4.30 14.90 -7.36
N GLN A 70 3.90 14.75 -8.63
CA GLN A 70 2.49 14.69 -9.03
C GLN A 70 1.81 13.37 -8.68
N HIS A 71 2.58 12.33 -8.36
CA HIS A 71 2.09 11.01 -8.01
C HIS A 71 2.80 10.52 -6.76
N VAL A 72 2.08 10.26 -5.67
CA VAL A 72 2.67 10.03 -4.35
C VAL A 72 2.32 8.64 -3.85
N SER A 73 3.37 7.85 -3.59
CA SER A 73 3.28 6.57 -2.87
C SER A 73 3.79 6.74 -1.44
N TYR A 74 3.39 5.88 -0.51
CA TYR A 74 3.70 6.10 0.91
C TYR A 74 4.42 4.91 1.53
N ARG A 75 5.54 5.19 2.20
CA ARG A 75 6.12 4.30 3.21
C ARG A 75 5.54 4.71 4.55
N MET A 76 5.08 3.73 5.33
CA MET A 76 4.54 3.94 6.67
C MET A 76 5.18 2.98 7.66
N GLU A 77 5.36 3.42 8.90
CA GLU A 77 5.85 2.57 9.99
C GLU A 77 4.95 2.79 11.21
N ASP A 78 4.34 1.71 11.69
CA ASP A 78 3.50 1.71 12.88
C ASP A 78 3.82 0.51 13.74
N ASN A 79 4.14 0.74 15.01
CA ASN A 79 4.51 -0.30 15.98
C ASN A 79 5.61 -1.25 15.47
N GLY A 80 6.58 -0.72 14.71
CA GLY A 80 7.71 -1.46 14.15
C GLY A 80 7.40 -2.29 12.90
N VAL A 81 6.17 -2.21 12.37
CA VAL A 81 5.79 -2.83 11.09
C VAL A 81 5.95 -1.80 9.97
N LYS A 82 6.82 -2.08 9.01
CA LYS A 82 7.09 -1.20 7.87
C LYS A 82 6.22 -1.59 6.68
N MET A 83 5.36 -0.68 6.25
CA MET A 83 4.40 -0.88 5.19
C MET A 83 4.70 0.06 4.02
N ALA A 84 4.54 -0.41 2.79
CA ALA A 84 4.57 0.43 1.60
C ALA A 84 3.23 0.34 0.87
N PHE A 85 2.70 1.49 0.48
CA PHE A 85 1.48 1.62 -0.29
C PHE A 85 1.80 2.30 -1.61
N ILE A 86 1.70 1.52 -2.69
CA ILE A 86 2.06 1.94 -4.04
C ILE A 86 0.82 2.52 -4.73
N ALA A 87 0.91 3.76 -5.17
CA ALA A 87 -0.21 4.48 -5.76
C ALA A 87 -0.57 3.97 -7.17
N PRO A 88 -1.86 3.71 -7.47
CA PRO A 88 -2.32 3.38 -8.80
C PRO A 88 -2.45 4.62 -9.71
N PRO A 89 -2.13 4.52 -11.01
CA PRO A 89 -1.74 3.31 -11.72
C PRO A 89 -0.27 2.95 -11.50
N LEU A 90 0.07 1.65 -11.56
CA LEU A 90 1.42 1.16 -11.30
C LEU A 90 2.44 1.73 -12.30
N LYS A 91 3.32 2.60 -11.81
CA LYS A 91 4.43 3.18 -12.57
C LYS A 91 5.67 2.31 -12.47
N GLU A 92 6.64 2.58 -13.34
CA GLU A 92 7.99 2.05 -13.15
C GLU A 92 8.69 2.83 -12.04
N TRP A 93 9.37 2.11 -11.17
CA TRP A 93 10.15 2.68 -10.08
C TRP A 93 11.64 2.64 -10.41
N SER A 94 12.30 3.78 -10.26
CA SER A 94 13.74 3.98 -10.33
C SER A 94 14.44 3.41 -9.09
N GLU A 95 15.76 3.21 -9.16
CA GLU A 95 16.54 2.74 -8.00
C GLU A 95 16.49 3.71 -6.82
N GLU A 96 16.38 5.02 -7.09
CA GLU A 96 16.30 6.05 -6.04
C GLU A 96 14.96 5.99 -5.30
N GLU A 97 13.86 5.82 -6.03
CA GLU A 97 12.52 5.68 -5.44
C GLU A 97 12.44 4.38 -4.60
N ILE A 98 13.05 3.29 -5.08
CA ILE A 98 13.10 2.01 -4.36
C ILE A 98 14.00 2.13 -3.12
N GLY A 99 15.17 2.76 -3.25
CA GLY A 99 16.03 3.05 -2.11
C GLY A 99 15.35 3.92 -1.06
N SER A 100 14.42 4.79 -1.48
CA SER A 100 13.62 5.63 -0.58
C SER A 100 12.55 4.88 0.21
N LEU A 101 12.07 3.73 -0.29
CA LEU A 101 11.19 2.81 0.47
C LEU A 101 11.95 2.15 1.62
N GLY A 102 13.21 1.78 1.38
CA GLY A 102 14.02 1.00 2.32
C GLY A 102 13.44 -0.40 2.56
N ASP A 103 13.71 -0.97 3.73
CA ASP A 103 13.18 -2.28 4.10
C ASP A 103 11.67 -2.19 4.36
N ILE A 104 10.90 -3.08 3.73
CA ILE A 104 9.44 -3.14 3.84
C ILE A 104 9.01 -4.55 4.27
N ASP A 105 8.16 -4.62 5.29
CA ASP A 105 7.55 -5.87 5.70
C ASP A 105 6.33 -6.22 4.86
N ILE A 106 5.47 -5.22 4.60
CA ILE A 106 4.20 -5.36 3.90
C ILE A 106 4.17 -4.43 2.69
N LEU A 107 4.09 -4.99 1.49
CA LEU A 107 3.93 -4.23 0.26
C LEU A 107 2.48 -4.32 -0.23
N VAL A 108 1.79 -3.20 -0.25
CA VAL A 108 0.43 -3.05 -0.79
C VAL A 108 0.53 -2.38 -2.15
N LEU A 109 0.08 -3.05 -3.21
CA LEU A 109 0.22 -2.55 -4.58
C LEU A 109 -0.95 -2.91 -5.50
N PRO A 110 -1.24 -2.08 -6.51
CA PRO A 110 -2.27 -2.37 -7.50
C PRO A 110 -1.86 -3.51 -8.43
N ALA A 111 -2.78 -4.43 -8.65
CA ALA A 111 -2.60 -5.60 -9.51
C ALA A 111 -2.97 -5.30 -10.97
N GLU A 112 -2.14 -4.50 -11.65
CA GLU A 112 -2.41 -4.02 -13.01
C GLU A 112 -1.48 -4.61 -14.09
N ASP A 113 -0.18 -4.76 -13.80
CA ASP A 113 0.83 -5.14 -14.79
C ASP A 113 1.79 -6.17 -14.18
N VAL A 114 1.77 -7.40 -14.71
CA VAL A 114 2.55 -8.54 -14.20
C VAL A 114 4.04 -8.21 -14.11
N LYS A 115 4.62 -7.55 -15.13
CA LYS A 115 6.07 -7.28 -15.19
C LYS A 115 6.47 -6.23 -14.18
N LYS A 116 5.68 -5.16 -14.05
CA LYS A 116 5.95 -4.10 -13.08
C LYS A 116 5.78 -4.60 -11.65
N VAL A 117 4.72 -5.39 -11.40
CA VAL A 117 4.49 -6.04 -10.09
C VAL A 117 5.68 -6.92 -9.75
N GLN A 118 6.07 -7.83 -10.65
CA GLN A 118 7.19 -8.74 -10.42
C GLN A 118 8.49 -7.97 -10.12
N LYS A 119 8.83 -6.99 -10.95
CA LYS A 119 10.05 -6.17 -10.78
C LYS A 119 10.07 -5.44 -9.44
N LEU A 120 8.95 -4.87 -9.01
CA LEU A 120 8.88 -4.15 -7.74
C LEU A 120 8.98 -5.12 -6.56
N VAL A 121 8.28 -6.26 -6.63
CA VAL A 121 8.31 -7.30 -5.60
C VAL A 121 9.71 -7.90 -5.44
N GLU A 122 10.41 -8.17 -6.53
CA GLU A 122 11.78 -8.71 -6.50
C GLU A 122 12.78 -7.74 -5.86
N LYS A 123 12.59 -6.44 -6.09
CA LYS A 123 13.49 -5.41 -5.55
C LYS A 123 13.22 -5.03 -4.11
N VAL A 124 11.94 -5.00 -3.72
CA VAL A 124 11.53 -4.66 -2.34
C VAL A 124 11.67 -5.86 -1.41
N ASP A 125 11.52 -7.08 -1.93
CA ASP A 125 11.55 -8.35 -1.19
C ASP A 125 10.74 -8.34 0.13
N PRO A 126 9.43 -8.03 0.06
CA PRO A 126 8.61 -7.94 1.26
C PRO A 126 8.25 -9.34 1.80
N ARG A 127 7.99 -9.41 3.11
CA ARG A 127 7.47 -10.63 3.77
C ARG A 127 6.01 -10.90 3.45
N MET A 128 5.26 -9.83 3.17
CA MET A 128 3.84 -9.89 2.83
C MET A 128 3.53 -8.99 1.63
N ILE A 129 2.75 -9.51 0.69
CA ILE A 129 2.24 -8.76 -0.45
C ILE A 129 0.72 -8.72 -0.36
N MET A 130 0.16 -7.53 -0.51
CA MET A 130 -1.28 -7.32 -0.61
C MET A 130 -1.62 -6.73 -1.99
N LEU A 131 -2.31 -7.52 -2.80
CA LEU A 131 -2.72 -7.14 -4.14
C LEU A 131 -4.09 -6.47 -4.10
N VAL A 132 -4.14 -5.21 -4.53
CA VAL A 132 -5.37 -4.43 -4.64
C VAL A 132 -5.87 -4.51 -6.09
N PRO A 133 -7.13 -4.93 -6.33
CA PRO A 133 -7.64 -5.01 -7.69
C PRO A 133 -7.79 -3.60 -8.28
N PRO A 134 -7.56 -3.43 -9.59
CA PRO A 134 -7.95 -2.21 -10.29
C PRO A 134 -9.47 -2.04 -10.20
N ALA A 135 -9.96 -0.80 -10.18
CA ALA A 135 -11.38 -0.52 -10.03
C ALA A 135 -12.25 -1.33 -11.02
N GLY A 136 -13.18 -2.12 -10.50
CA GLY A 136 -14.10 -2.95 -11.28
C GLY A 136 -13.49 -4.19 -11.94
N LYS A 137 -12.25 -4.57 -11.62
CA LYS A 137 -11.56 -5.74 -12.18
C LYS A 137 -11.21 -6.77 -11.10
N LYS A 138 -10.94 -8.00 -11.53
CA LYS A 138 -10.35 -9.05 -10.67
C LYS A 138 -8.84 -9.06 -10.86
N VAL A 139 -8.12 -9.51 -9.83
CA VAL A 139 -6.69 -9.77 -9.92
C VAL A 139 -6.44 -10.98 -10.82
N GLU A 140 -5.60 -10.82 -11.83
CA GLU A 140 -5.24 -11.90 -12.76
C GLU A 140 -4.30 -12.91 -12.08
N ASN A 141 -4.49 -14.21 -12.36
CA ASN A 141 -3.71 -15.28 -11.73
C ASN A 141 -2.21 -15.18 -12.02
N ASP A 142 -1.83 -14.63 -13.17
CA ASP A 142 -0.42 -14.43 -13.54
C ASP A 142 0.27 -13.40 -12.62
N ILE A 143 -0.47 -12.41 -12.10
CA ILE A 143 0.04 -11.45 -11.11
C ILE A 143 0.24 -12.14 -9.75
N ILE A 144 -0.68 -13.03 -9.38
CA ILE A 144 -0.60 -13.81 -8.13
C ILE A 144 0.63 -14.73 -8.18
N LYS A 145 0.84 -15.42 -9.32
CA LYS A 145 2.02 -16.25 -9.60
C LYS A 145 3.32 -15.46 -9.54
N ALA A 146 3.35 -14.26 -10.12
CA ALA A 146 4.51 -13.37 -10.07
C ALA A 146 4.87 -12.94 -8.63
N CYS A 147 3.90 -12.98 -7.71
CA CYS A 147 4.13 -12.72 -6.29
C CYS A 147 4.53 -13.97 -5.48
N GLY A 148 4.60 -15.15 -6.11
CA GLY A 148 5.00 -16.42 -5.49
C GLY A 148 3.84 -17.20 -4.87
N ALA A 149 2.59 -16.97 -5.31
CA ALA A 149 1.42 -17.71 -4.84
C ALA A 149 0.56 -18.23 -6.00
N GLU A 150 -0.27 -19.22 -5.75
CA GLU A 150 -1.25 -19.76 -6.70
C GLU A 150 -2.60 -19.97 -5.99
N ASP A 151 -3.69 -19.93 -6.77
CA ASP A 151 -5.06 -20.27 -6.34
C ASP A 151 -5.52 -19.57 -5.04
N LYS A 152 -5.21 -18.27 -4.92
CA LYS A 152 -5.61 -17.45 -3.77
C LYS A 152 -7.07 -16.99 -3.89
N GLU A 153 -7.84 -17.20 -2.82
CA GLU A 153 -9.16 -16.61 -2.67
C GLU A 153 -9.08 -15.10 -2.43
N THR A 154 -10.06 -14.36 -2.94
CA THR A 154 -10.18 -12.92 -2.72
C THR A 154 -10.85 -12.62 -1.39
N VAL A 155 -10.29 -11.67 -0.63
CA VAL A 155 -10.86 -11.20 0.64
C VAL A 155 -11.25 -9.73 0.56
N LYS A 156 -12.24 -9.31 1.34
CA LYS A 156 -12.57 -7.89 1.52
C LYS A 156 -11.79 -7.23 2.65
N GLU A 157 -11.40 -8.05 3.63
CA GLU A 157 -10.75 -7.62 4.86
C GLU A 157 -9.68 -8.64 5.23
N TYR A 158 -8.50 -8.15 5.61
CA TYR A 158 -7.40 -8.95 6.13
C TYR A 158 -6.96 -8.42 7.50
N LYS A 159 -6.89 -9.31 8.49
CA LYS A 159 -6.48 -8.98 9.86
C LYS A 159 -5.09 -9.52 10.13
N LEU A 160 -4.11 -8.62 10.24
CA LEU A 160 -2.76 -8.98 10.66
C LEU A 160 -2.77 -9.28 12.17
N LYS A 161 -2.82 -10.57 12.51
CA LYS A 161 -2.80 -11.09 13.87
C LYS A 161 -1.43 -11.69 14.18
N GLY A 162 -0.76 -11.19 15.20
CA GLY A 162 0.53 -11.71 15.64
C GLY A 162 1.71 -11.14 14.84
N ALA A 163 2.80 -11.90 14.76
CA ALA A 163 4.00 -11.55 14.03
C ALA A 163 3.86 -11.89 12.53
N LEU A 164 4.60 -11.16 11.69
CA LEU A 164 4.74 -11.47 10.27
C LEU A 164 5.38 -12.85 10.06
N PRO A 165 5.19 -13.49 8.89
CA PRO A 165 5.81 -14.77 8.57
C PRO A 165 7.33 -14.73 8.80
N SER A 166 7.83 -15.68 9.58
CA SER A 166 9.27 -15.83 9.85
C SER A 166 10.02 -16.43 8.65
N GLU A 167 9.32 -17.22 7.84
CA GLU A 167 9.83 -17.89 6.65
C GLU A 167 8.80 -17.83 5.51
N GLY A 168 9.29 -17.66 4.29
CA GLY A 168 8.45 -17.54 3.09
C GLY A 168 7.80 -16.17 2.93
N ARG A 169 6.91 -16.08 1.96
CA ARG A 169 6.18 -14.85 1.61
C ARG A 169 4.68 -15.11 1.62
N GLU A 170 3.94 -14.26 2.32
CA GLU A 170 2.47 -14.32 2.33
C GLU A 170 1.89 -13.41 1.25
N VAL A 171 0.97 -13.94 0.44
CA VAL A 171 0.23 -13.16 -0.57
C VAL A 171 -1.24 -13.13 -0.19
N VAL A 172 -1.78 -11.92 -0.11
CA VAL A 172 -3.19 -11.59 0.12
C VAL A 172 -3.75 -10.92 -1.12
N VAL A 173 -4.94 -11.33 -1.56
CA VAL A 173 -5.60 -10.79 -2.76
C VAL A 173 -6.92 -10.17 -2.35
N PHE A 174 -7.11 -8.88 -2.62
CA PHE A 174 -8.38 -8.21 -2.37
C PHE A 174 -9.37 -8.38 -3.53
N GLY A 175 -10.68 -8.44 -3.25
CA GLY A 175 -11.73 -8.54 -4.27
C GLY A 175 -13.16 -8.65 -3.75
#